data_AF-A0A2P4QZN7-F1
#
_entry.id   AF-A0A2P4QZN7-F1
#
_cell.length_a   1.000
_cell.length_b   1.000
_cell.length_c   1.000
_cell.angle_alpha   90.00
_cell.angle_beta   90.00
_cell.angle_gamma   90.00
#
_symmetry.space_group_name_H-M   'P 1'
#
loop_
_entity.id
_entity.type
_entity.pdbx_description
1 polymer ?
#
loop_
_entity_poly.entity_id
_entity_poly.type
_entity_poly.pdbx_seq_one_letter_code
_entity_poly.pdbx_strand_id
1 'polypeptide(L)'
;MLIIQHNLFIWSGSSEKIISKKFGELVLMEYIWSFLEREWVDAADKSILDSQTKFDEVSNKVAKALKNTGGFLNELAGNEPIALPHTLWFGILDLAQNLIQRSSLIATYGLCYYLAIESLNRAPSSFIQFKSIELLLHLYNIDNKVFSMIEIDFDQYTQKLSENNLEDSLEKFRNLLTFVKEKYLEDLKILSNNTGKGKEGKGKNLNQNSYLKKEQISNSNILDVIADEITCPISSEPTDQLCILKCQHMLALSNLKKLKQKICPNCREKIEDNDIRYLPQNSIYKNLYTKFLNLDIFYLQLN
;
A
#
# COMPACT_ATOMS: atom_id res chain seq x y z
N MET A 1 -2.86 7.08 -14.02
CA MET A 1 -2.83 7.07 -12.54
C MET A 1 -2.32 8.39 -11.94
N LEU A 2 -1.18 8.93 -12.39
CA LEU A 2 -0.67 10.24 -11.91
C LEU A 2 -1.67 11.41 -12.08
N ILE A 3 -2.36 11.49 -13.22
CA ILE A 3 -3.41 12.51 -13.45
C ILE A 3 -4.58 12.35 -12.46
N ILE A 4 -4.99 11.11 -12.20
CA ILE A 4 -6.06 10.80 -11.23
C ILE A 4 -5.62 11.24 -9.84
N GLN A 5 -4.42 10.85 -9.42
CA GLN A 5 -3.83 11.24 -8.14
C GLN A 5 -3.74 12.77 -8.00
N HIS A 6 -3.25 13.47 -9.02
CA HIS A 6 -3.16 14.93 -9.04
C HIS A 6 -4.52 15.59 -8.85
N ASN A 7 -5.52 15.16 -9.62
CA ASN A 7 -6.88 15.71 -9.53
C ASN A 7 -7.52 15.42 -8.17
N LEU A 8 -7.36 14.20 -7.63
CA LEU A 8 -7.88 13.84 -6.30
C LEU A 8 -7.24 14.70 -5.21
N PHE A 9 -5.95 14.99 -5.30
CA PHE A 9 -5.27 15.87 -4.35
C PHE A 9 -5.70 17.32 -4.47
N ILE A 10 -5.95 17.83 -5.68
CA ILE A 10 -6.50 19.18 -5.87
C ILE A 10 -7.92 19.25 -5.30
N TRP A 11 -8.78 18.28 -5.63
CA TRP A 11 -10.18 18.28 -5.19
C TRP A 11 -10.35 18.06 -3.69
N SER A 12 -9.41 17.36 -3.05
CA SER A 12 -9.42 17.15 -1.59
C SER A 12 -8.66 18.22 -0.79
N GLY A 13 -7.68 18.89 -1.40
CA GLY A 13 -6.82 19.88 -0.77
C GLY A 13 -7.18 21.35 -1.05
N SER A 14 -8.10 21.63 -1.98
CA SER A 14 -8.55 22.99 -2.28
C SER A 14 -9.41 23.58 -1.14
N SER A 15 -9.50 24.91 -1.09
CA SER A 15 -10.38 25.62 -0.15
C SER A 15 -11.85 25.23 -0.27
N GLU A 16 -12.26 24.84 -1.48
CA GLU A 16 -13.62 24.38 -1.79
C GLU A 16 -13.92 22.98 -1.26
N LYS A 17 -12.89 22.15 -0.98
CA LYS A 17 -13.00 20.77 -0.47
C LYS A 17 -14.11 19.97 -1.17
N ILE A 18 -14.01 19.89 -2.50
CA ILE A 18 -14.97 19.20 -3.37
C ILE A 18 -15.21 17.75 -2.90
N ILE A 19 -14.16 17.12 -2.37
CA ILE A 19 -14.22 15.83 -1.70
C ILE A 19 -13.40 15.83 -0.41
N SER A 20 -13.74 14.95 0.54
CA SER A 20 -12.87 14.72 1.70
C SER A 20 -11.54 14.06 1.30
N LYS A 21 -10.47 14.35 2.07
CA LYS A 21 -9.16 13.68 1.92
C LYS A 21 -9.30 12.16 2.03
N LYS A 22 -10.07 11.68 3.02
CA LYS A 22 -10.43 10.26 3.19
C LYS A 22 -10.98 9.64 1.91
N PHE A 23 -11.95 10.30 1.28
CA PHE A 23 -12.49 9.79 0.03
C PHE A 23 -11.47 9.75 -1.10
N GLY A 24 -10.69 10.83 -1.26
CA GLY A 24 -9.65 10.87 -2.30
C GLY A 24 -8.63 9.75 -2.15
N GLU A 25 -8.22 9.43 -0.93
CA GLU A 25 -7.30 8.32 -0.66
C GLU A 25 -7.94 6.95 -0.92
N LEU A 26 -9.20 6.72 -0.52
CA LEU A 26 -9.90 5.47 -0.80
C LEU A 26 -10.10 5.23 -2.32
N VAL A 27 -10.46 6.28 -3.07
CA VAL A 27 -10.55 6.20 -4.55
C VAL A 27 -9.20 5.81 -5.14
N LEU A 28 -8.13 6.48 -4.71
CA LEU A 28 -6.79 6.20 -5.22
C LEU A 28 -6.35 4.77 -4.87
N MET A 29 -6.64 4.31 -3.65
CA MET A 29 -6.37 2.95 -3.23
C MET A 29 -7.14 1.92 -4.07
N GLU A 30 -8.41 2.14 -4.35
CA GLU A 30 -9.17 1.23 -5.21
C GLU A 30 -8.54 1.12 -6.61
N TYR A 31 -8.13 2.25 -7.20
CA TYR A 31 -7.43 2.22 -8.48
C TYR A 31 -6.12 1.44 -8.39
N ILE A 32 -5.29 1.72 -7.38
CA ILE A 32 -4.02 1.02 -7.13
C ILE A 32 -4.25 -0.49 -7.05
N TRP A 33 -5.20 -0.93 -6.22
CA TRP A 33 -5.57 -2.34 -6.08
C TRP A 33 -6.05 -2.95 -7.40
N SER A 34 -6.96 -2.27 -8.12
CA SER A 34 -7.52 -2.82 -9.38
C SER A 34 -6.46 -2.98 -10.48
N PHE A 35 -5.48 -2.08 -10.55
CA PHE A 35 -4.40 -2.17 -11.54
C PHE A 35 -3.41 -3.27 -11.16
N LEU A 36 -3.10 -3.38 -9.87
CA LEU A 36 -2.18 -4.42 -9.39
C LEU A 36 -2.75 -5.82 -9.55
N GLU A 37 -4.05 -5.98 -9.32
CA GLU A 37 -4.74 -7.25 -9.53
C GLU A 37 -4.61 -7.74 -10.98
N ARG A 38 -4.67 -6.83 -11.96
CA ARG A 38 -4.44 -7.18 -13.38
C ARG A 38 -3.01 -7.64 -13.63
N GLU A 39 -2.04 -6.92 -13.08
CA GLU A 39 -0.62 -7.31 -13.19
C GLU A 39 -0.35 -8.69 -12.55
N TRP A 40 -1.05 -9.03 -11.46
CA TRP A 40 -0.95 -10.35 -10.83
C TRP A 40 -1.49 -11.47 -11.71
N VAL A 41 -2.64 -11.25 -12.36
CA VAL A 41 -3.23 -12.23 -13.30
C VAL A 41 -2.30 -12.43 -14.49
N ASP A 42 -1.83 -11.33 -15.10
CA ASP A 42 -0.94 -11.37 -16.26
C ASP A 42 0.41 -12.03 -15.95
N ALA A 43 0.89 -11.94 -14.70
CA ALA A 43 2.11 -12.60 -14.24
C ALA A 43 1.90 -14.09 -13.96
N ALA A 44 0.72 -14.50 -13.46
CA ALA A 44 0.39 -15.90 -13.25
C ALA A 44 0.30 -16.69 -14.58
N ASP A 45 -0.11 -16.01 -15.65
CA ASP A 45 -0.24 -16.60 -16.99
C ASP A 45 1.09 -16.66 -17.77
N LYS A 46 2.15 -15.99 -17.30
CA LYS A 46 3.49 -15.99 -17.91
C LYS A 46 4.46 -16.82 -17.07
N SER A 47 5.43 -17.49 -17.70
CA SER A 47 6.42 -18.26 -16.94
C SER A 47 7.30 -17.32 -16.10
N ILE A 48 7.12 -17.39 -14.77
CA ILE A 48 7.91 -16.65 -13.76
C ILE A 48 9.43 -16.80 -14.04
N LEU A 49 9.84 -17.97 -14.52
CA LEU A 49 11.23 -18.31 -14.88
C LEU A 49 11.85 -17.37 -15.93
N ASP A 50 11.10 -16.90 -16.94
CA ASP A 50 11.64 -16.03 -18.01
C ASP A 50 11.81 -14.56 -17.55
N SER A 51 11.08 -14.15 -16.52
CA SER A 51 11.17 -12.80 -15.95
C SER A 51 12.32 -12.66 -14.93
N GLN A 52 12.53 -13.70 -14.12
CA GLN A 52 13.60 -13.73 -13.13
C GLN A 52 14.98 -13.80 -13.79
N THR A 53 15.14 -14.57 -14.88
CA THR A 53 16.41 -14.68 -15.62
C THR A 53 16.82 -13.34 -16.23
N LYS A 54 15.87 -12.59 -16.81
CA LYS A 54 16.13 -11.24 -17.36
C LYS A 54 16.54 -10.25 -16.28
N PHE A 55 15.88 -10.29 -15.11
CA PHE A 55 16.28 -9.43 -13.99
C PHE A 55 17.66 -9.81 -13.44
N ASP A 56 17.92 -11.11 -13.21
CA ASP A 56 19.21 -11.58 -12.72
C ASP A 56 20.33 -11.22 -13.71
N GLU A 57 20.09 -11.26 -15.02
CA GLU A 57 21.04 -10.79 -16.03
C GLU A 57 21.32 -9.30 -15.92
N VAL A 58 20.28 -8.47 -15.83
CA VAL A 58 20.41 -7.00 -15.66
C VAL A 58 21.11 -6.66 -14.35
N SER A 59 20.72 -7.30 -13.24
CA SER A 59 21.28 -7.06 -11.92
C SER A 59 22.76 -7.48 -11.85
N ASN A 60 23.12 -8.60 -12.49
CA ASN A 60 24.52 -9.01 -12.63
C ASN A 60 25.34 -8.06 -13.51
N LYS A 61 24.75 -7.54 -14.60
CA LYS A 61 25.38 -6.49 -15.43
C LYS A 61 25.62 -5.23 -14.61
N VAL A 62 24.62 -4.75 -13.87
CA VAL A 62 24.72 -3.57 -12.99
C VAL A 62 25.74 -3.81 -11.87
N ALA A 63 25.76 -4.97 -11.23
CA ALA A 63 26.73 -5.30 -10.19
C ALA A 63 28.18 -5.36 -10.73
N LYS A 64 28.39 -5.89 -11.94
CA LYS A 64 29.69 -5.85 -12.63
C LYS A 64 30.08 -4.41 -13.00
N ALA A 65 29.14 -3.62 -13.48
CA ALA A 65 29.35 -2.22 -13.84
C ALA A 65 29.68 -1.34 -12.62
N LEU A 66 29.04 -1.58 -11.47
CA LEU A 66 29.31 -0.86 -10.22
C LEU A 66 30.65 -1.25 -9.58
N LYS A 67 31.07 -2.52 -9.74
CA LYS A 67 32.42 -2.96 -9.32
C LYS A 67 33.53 -2.36 -10.20
N ASN A 68 33.21 -1.98 -11.43
CA ASN A 68 34.12 -1.32 -12.36
C ASN A 68 33.84 0.20 -12.35
N THR A 69 34.42 0.91 -11.38
CA THR A 69 34.16 2.32 -10.96
C THR A 69 34.30 3.44 -12.03
N GLY A 70 34.22 3.14 -13.33
CA GLY A 70 34.23 4.14 -14.41
C GLY A 70 33.44 3.76 -15.67
N GLY A 71 32.81 2.58 -15.72
CA GLY A 71 32.16 2.05 -16.94
C GLY A 71 30.63 2.19 -17.01
N PHE A 72 29.98 2.52 -15.90
CA PHE A 72 28.51 2.43 -15.74
C PHE A 72 27.72 3.15 -16.83
N LEU A 73 28.13 4.38 -17.20
CA LEU A 73 27.43 5.17 -18.22
C LEU A 73 27.67 4.65 -19.65
N ASN A 74 28.82 4.04 -19.92
CA ASN A 74 29.14 3.53 -21.26
C ASN A 74 28.47 2.18 -21.55
N GLU A 75 28.24 1.34 -20.53
CA GLU A 75 27.44 0.11 -20.68
C GLU A 75 25.93 0.40 -20.74
N LEU A 76 25.43 1.42 -20.02
CA LEU A 76 24.03 1.85 -20.11
C LEU A 76 23.69 2.54 -21.44
N ALA A 77 24.68 3.16 -22.09
CA ALA A 77 24.53 3.83 -23.39
C ALA A 77 24.48 2.86 -24.58
N GLY A 78 24.70 1.56 -24.36
CA GLY A 78 24.57 0.50 -25.37
C GLY A 78 23.12 0.15 -25.69
N ASN A 79 22.40 1.05 -26.37
CA ASN A 79 21.29 0.85 -27.32
C ASN A 79 20.18 -0.21 -27.07
N GLU A 80 19.86 -0.58 -25.84
CA GLU A 80 18.54 -1.15 -25.52
C GLU A 80 18.06 -0.58 -24.17
N PRO A 81 16.84 0.01 -24.10
CA PRO A 81 16.27 0.42 -22.82
C PRO A 81 16.24 -0.80 -21.92
N ILE A 82 16.78 -0.68 -20.70
CA ILE A 82 16.67 -1.71 -19.67
C ILE A 82 15.19 -1.82 -19.29
N ALA A 83 14.42 -2.58 -20.05
CA ALA A 83 13.02 -2.85 -19.79
C ALA A 83 12.97 -3.87 -18.65
N LEU A 84 13.01 -3.39 -17.41
CA LEU A 84 12.83 -4.24 -16.25
C LEU A 84 11.44 -4.87 -16.32
N PRO A 85 11.32 -6.21 -16.20
CA PRO A 85 10.02 -6.87 -16.21
C PRO A 85 9.17 -6.32 -15.05
N HIS A 86 7.87 -6.18 -15.27
CA HIS A 86 6.91 -5.68 -14.28
C HIS A 86 7.14 -4.23 -13.80
N THR A 87 7.70 -3.37 -14.66
CA THR A 87 7.88 -1.93 -14.38
C THR A 87 6.57 -1.23 -13.98
N LEU A 88 5.43 -1.62 -14.55
CA LEU A 88 4.13 -1.05 -14.17
C LEU A 88 3.75 -1.41 -12.73
N TRP A 89 3.87 -2.68 -12.34
CA TRP A 89 3.70 -3.11 -10.95
C TRP A 89 4.61 -2.32 -10.01
N PHE A 90 5.90 -2.21 -10.32
CA PHE A 90 6.82 -1.41 -9.53
C PHE A 90 6.35 0.05 -9.38
N GLY A 91 5.94 0.69 -10.49
CA GLY A 91 5.41 2.04 -10.48
C GLY A 91 4.11 2.20 -9.68
N ILE A 92 3.26 1.17 -9.64
CA ILE A 92 2.06 1.14 -8.78
C ILE A 92 2.45 1.09 -7.29
N LEU A 93 3.43 0.26 -6.93
CA LEU A 93 3.93 0.21 -5.55
C LEU A 93 4.64 1.52 -5.15
N ASP A 94 5.35 2.16 -6.08
CA ASP A 94 5.94 3.48 -5.86
C ASP A 94 4.87 4.56 -5.62
N LEU A 95 3.73 4.47 -6.30
CA LEU A 95 2.59 5.34 -6.04
C LEU A 95 1.94 5.09 -4.68
N ALA A 96 1.87 3.83 -4.24
CA ALA A 96 1.44 3.50 -2.89
C ALA A 96 2.41 4.08 -1.83
N GLN A 97 3.71 4.02 -2.08
CA GLN A 97 4.72 4.64 -1.20
C GLN A 97 4.55 6.16 -1.11
N ASN A 98 4.37 6.83 -2.25
CA ASN A 98 4.08 8.26 -2.30
C ASN A 98 2.79 8.61 -1.54
N LEU A 99 1.77 7.73 -1.60
CA LEU A 99 0.55 7.91 -0.84
C LEU A 99 0.79 7.79 0.67
N ILE A 100 1.56 6.79 1.11
CA ILE A 100 1.97 6.63 2.52
C ILE A 100 2.65 7.90 3.04
N GLN A 101 3.57 8.49 2.28
CA GLN A 101 4.29 9.71 2.69
C GLN A 101 3.37 10.93 2.86
N ARG A 102 2.21 10.96 2.20
CA ARG A 102 1.28 12.11 2.19
C ARG A 102 0.02 11.90 3.03
N SER A 103 -0.32 10.64 3.27
CA SER A 103 -1.46 10.25 4.10
C SER A 103 -1.10 10.39 5.59
N SER A 104 -2.14 10.45 6.41
CA SER A 104 -2.06 10.29 7.86
C SER A 104 -3.16 9.35 8.37
N LEU A 105 -3.84 8.63 7.46
CA LEU A 105 -4.94 7.74 7.78
C LEU A 105 -4.39 6.33 7.96
N ILE A 106 -4.62 5.76 9.15
CA ILE A 106 -4.14 4.42 9.50
C ILE A 106 -4.72 3.36 8.55
N ALA A 107 -5.98 3.51 8.12
CA ALA A 107 -6.58 2.61 7.14
C ALA A 107 -5.87 2.65 5.78
N THR A 108 -5.44 3.83 5.31
CA THR A 108 -4.65 3.94 4.08
C THR A 108 -3.33 3.18 4.24
N TYR A 109 -2.66 3.34 5.38
CA TYR A 109 -1.45 2.59 5.69
C TYR A 109 -1.71 1.07 5.74
N GLY A 110 -2.83 0.65 6.34
CA GLY A 110 -3.25 -0.75 6.38
C GLY A 110 -3.55 -1.34 5.01
N LEU A 111 -4.24 -0.60 4.14
CA LEU A 111 -4.46 -1.00 2.75
C LEU A 111 -3.14 -1.14 2.01
N CYS A 112 -2.18 -0.24 2.21
CA CYS A 112 -0.85 -0.35 1.61
C CYS A 112 -0.03 -1.52 2.18
N TYR A 113 -0.16 -1.82 3.48
CA TYR A 113 0.46 -2.99 4.09
C TYR A 113 -0.01 -4.28 3.41
N TYR A 114 -1.32 -4.50 3.31
CA TYR A 114 -1.83 -5.70 2.63
C TYR A 114 -1.48 -5.74 1.15
N LEU A 115 -1.47 -4.60 0.47
CA LEU A 115 -1.03 -4.50 -0.92
C LEU A 115 0.43 -4.96 -1.08
N ALA A 116 1.30 -4.56 -0.15
CA ALA A 116 2.71 -4.92 -0.16
C ALA A 116 2.94 -6.41 0.17
N ILE A 117 2.21 -6.95 1.15
CA ILE A 117 2.27 -8.38 1.51
C ILE A 117 1.79 -9.26 0.35
N GLU A 118 0.64 -8.95 -0.24
CA GLU A 118 0.14 -9.70 -1.41
C GLU A 118 1.12 -9.57 -2.60
N SER A 119 1.73 -8.39 -2.76
CA SER A 119 2.73 -8.21 -3.81
C SER A 119 3.99 -9.04 -3.59
N LEU A 120 4.48 -9.11 -2.36
CA LEU A 120 5.65 -9.92 -2.00
C LEU A 120 5.38 -11.41 -2.22
N ASN A 121 4.20 -11.88 -1.81
CA ASN A 121 3.77 -13.27 -1.98
C ASN A 121 3.64 -13.68 -3.46
N ARG A 122 3.27 -12.75 -4.33
CA ARG A 122 3.05 -12.99 -5.77
C ARG A 122 4.23 -12.57 -6.63
N ALA A 123 5.30 -12.06 -6.02
CA ALA A 123 6.37 -11.38 -6.74
C ALA A 123 7.01 -12.33 -7.78
N PRO A 124 6.95 -11.99 -9.08
CA PRO A 124 7.55 -12.79 -10.15
C PRO A 124 9.07 -12.59 -10.20
N SER A 125 9.58 -11.54 -9.55
CA SER A 125 11.00 -11.27 -9.49
C SER A 125 11.48 -10.55 -8.24
N SER A 126 12.79 -10.62 -7.99
CA SER A 126 13.46 -9.87 -6.92
C SER A 126 13.32 -8.35 -7.05
N PHE A 127 13.03 -7.83 -8.26
CA PHE A 127 12.70 -6.42 -8.47
C PHE A 127 11.41 -6.01 -7.75
N ILE A 128 10.37 -6.84 -7.85
CA ILE A 128 9.09 -6.62 -7.18
C ILE A 128 9.19 -6.94 -5.69
N GLN A 129 9.95 -7.98 -5.32
CA GLN A 129 10.25 -8.26 -3.91
C GLN A 129 10.93 -7.05 -3.26
N PHE A 130 11.95 -6.47 -3.89
CA PHE A 130 12.67 -5.28 -3.42
C PHE A 130 11.69 -4.16 -3.07
N LYS A 131 10.81 -3.80 -4.01
CA LYS A 131 9.88 -2.69 -3.83
C LYS A 131 8.83 -2.97 -2.77
N SER A 132 8.38 -4.21 -2.67
CA SER A 132 7.42 -4.64 -1.65
C SER A 132 8.04 -4.57 -0.25
N ILE A 133 9.30 -5.00 -0.09
CA ILE A 133 10.05 -4.89 1.18
C ILE A 133 10.26 -3.40 1.53
N GLU A 134 10.68 -2.58 0.57
CA GLU A 134 10.88 -1.14 0.77
C GLU A 134 9.60 -0.46 1.29
N LEU A 135 8.45 -0.77 0.68
CA LEU A 135 7.15 -0.27 1.10
C LEU A 135 6.77 -0.69 2.53
N LEU A 136 7.03 -1.95 2.89
CA LEU A 136 6.79 -2.48 4.24
C LEU A 136 7.68 -1.82 5.28
N LEU A 137 8.97 -1.61 4.98
CA LEU A 137 9.89 -0.90 5.88
C LEU A 137 9.48 0.55 6.10
N HIS A 138 8.95 1.23 5.07
CA HIS A 138 8.38 2.56 5.22
C HIS A 138 7.22 2.60 6.23
N LEU A 139 6.31 1.62 6.17
CA LEU A 139 5.18 1.51 7.10
C LEU A 139 5.65 1.20 8.53
N TYR A 140 6.57 0.24 8.67
CA TYR A 140 7.18 -0.11 9.95
C TYR A 140 7.85 1.10 10.62
N ASN A 141 8.54 1.93 9.84
CA ASN A 141 9.21 3.11 10.37
C ASN A 141 8.25 4.26 10.73
N ILE A 142 7.07 4.34 10.10
CA ILE A 142 6.04 5.32 10.47
C ILE A 142 5.46 4.99 11.84
N ASP A 143 5.08 3.74 12.07
CA ASP A 143 4.55 3.27 13.35
C ASP A 143 4.88 1.79 13.57
N ASN A 144 6.00 1.53 14.26
CA ASN A 144 6.47 0.17 14.52
C ASN A 144 5.57 -0.60 15.48
N LYS A 145 4.69 0.06 16.24
CA LYS A 145 3.74 -0.62 17.13
C LYS A 145 2.60 -1.18 16.29
N VAL A 146 1.99 -0.33 15.45
CA VAL A 146 0.89 -0.72 14.56
C VAL A 146 1.35 -1.75 13.52
N PHE A 147 2.57 -1.62 13.01
CA PHE A 147 3.10 -2.48 11.94
C PHE A 147 4.13 -3.52 12.43
N SER A 148 4.11 -3.87 13.71
CA SER A 148 5.05 -4.86 14.28
C SER A 148 4.96 -6.25 13.64
N MET A 149 3.81 -6.60 13.05
CA MET A 149 3.61 -7.88 12.34
C MET A 149 4.47 -8.03 11.07
N ILE A 150 5.01 -6.95 10.52
CA ILE A 150 5.85 -6.99 9.30
C ILE A 150 7.07 -7.90 9.48
N GLU A 151 7.69 -7.90 10.65
CA GLU A 151 8.83 -8.80 10.94
C GLU A 151 8.39 -10.27 10.89
N ILE A 152 7.23 -10.58 11.48
CA ILE A 152 6.63 -11.92 11.47
C ILE A 152 6.30 -12.34 10.03
N ASP A 153 5.78 -11.44 9.21
CA ASP A 153 5.47 -11.71 7.81
C ASP A 153 6.72 -12.04 6.98
N PHE A 154 7.85 -11.35 7.24
CA PHE A 154 9.12 -11.69 6.61
C PHE A 154 9.62 -13.09 7.01
N ASP A 155 9.49 -13.45 8.28
CA ASP A 155 9.85 -14.78 8.76
C ASP A 155 8.95 -15.86 8.13
N GLN A 156 7.63 -15.61 8.06
CA GLN A 156 6.69 -16.51 7.39
C GLN A 156 6.98 -16.66 5.89
N TYR A 157 7.33 -15.56 5.21
CA TYR A 157 7.73 -15.62 3.81
C TYR A 157 9.01 -16.44 3.62
N THR A 158 9.99 -16.25 4.50
CA THR A 158 11.24 -17.04 4.54
C THR A 158 10.95 -18.52 4.75
N GLN A 159 10.05 -18.86 5.67
CA GLN A 159 9.63 -20.23 5.92
C GLN A 159 8.95 -20.85 4.69
N LYS A 160 8.02 -20.13 4.03
CA LYS A 160 7.37 -20.59 2.79
C LYS A 160 8.38 -20.89 1.68
N LEU A 161 9.44 -20.10 1.54
CA LEU A 161 10.50 -20.37 0.57
C LEU A 161 11.27 -21.65 0.90
N SER A 162 11.51 -21.92 2.20
CA SER A 162 12.20 -23.13 2.65
C SER A 162 11.38 -24.42 2.42
N GLU A 163 10.06 -24.38 2.64
CA GLU A 163 9.17 -25.54 2.49
C GLU A 163 9.04 -25.99 1.02
N ASN A 164 9.29 -25.10 0.06
CA ASN A 164 9.22 -25.39 -1.37
C ASN A 164 10.54 -25.94 -1.96
N ASN A 165 11.54 -26.30 -1.14
CA ASN A 165 12.89 -26.72 -1.56
C ASN A 165 13.61 -25.69 -2.47
N LEU A 166 13.29 -24.41 -2.33
CA LEU A 166 13.89 -23.32 -3.10
C LEU A 166 15.06 -22.69 -2.34
N GLU A 167 16.07 -23.49 -2.01
CA GLU A 167 17.21 -23.06 -1.18
C GLU A 167 17.98 -21.87 -1.81
N ASP A 168 18.08 -21.86 -3.14
CA ASP A 168 18.68 -20.78 -3.91
C ASP A 168 17.83 -19.49 -3.86
N SER A 169 16.49 -19.60 -3.86
CA SER A 169 15.59 -18.45 -3.73
C SER A 169 15.53 -17.91 -2.32
N LEU A 170 15.67 -18.77 -1.30
CA LEU A 170 15.74 -18.41 0.11
C LEU A 170 16.97 -17.52 0.37
N GLU A 171 18.13 -17.95 -0.10
CA GLU A 171 19.37 -17.21 0.06
C GLU A 171 19.33 -15.87 -0.69
N LYS A 172 18.81 -15.86 -1.93
CA LYS A 172 18.55 -14.62 -2.68
C LYS A 172 17.63 -13.66 -1.91
N PHE A 173 16.55 -14.15 -1.31
CA PHE A 173 15.63 -13.33 -0.53
C PHE A 173 16.27 -12.77 0.74
N ARG A 174 17.03 -13.58 1.50
CA ARG A 174 17.75 -13.11 2.71
C ARG A 174 18.76 -12.01 2.39
N ASN A 175 19.52 -12.18 1.31
CA ASN A 175 20.47 -11.18 0.83
C ASN A 175 19.74 -9.91 0.40
N LEU A 176 18.62 -10.04 -0.33
CA LEU A 176 17.79 -8.90 -0.73
C LEU A 176 17.21 -8.15 0.48
N LEU A 177 16.66 -8.87 1.45
CA LEU A 177 16.07 -8.29 2.65
C LEU A 177 17.11 -7.52 3.47
N THR A 178 18.31 -8.09 3.64
CA THR A 178 19.44 -7.41 4.29
C THR A 178 19.82 -6.15 3.54
N PHE A 179 19.99 -6.25 2.22
CA PHE A 179 20.32 -5.10 1.36
C PHE A 179 19.28 -3.98 1.45
N VAL A 180 17.98 -4.30 1.38
CA VAL A 180 16.92 -3.28 1.44
C VAL A 180 16.90 -2.60 2.81
N LYS A 181 17.08 -3.36 3.91
CA LYS A 181 17.16 -2.81 5.27
C LYS A 181 18.34 -1.84 5.42
N GLU A 182 19.52 -2.22 4.92
CA GLU A 182 20.70 -1.37 4.94
C GLU A 182 20.52 -0.10 4.12
N LYS A 183 20.05 -0.24 2.87
CA LYS A 183 19.73 0.88 1.98
C LYS A 183 18.76 1.86 2.67
N TYR A 184 17.68 1.33 3.22
CA TYR A 184 16.66 2.14 3.89
C TYR A 184 17.22 2.94 5.07
N LEU A 185 18.07 2.32 5.90
CA LEU A 185 18.75 3.00 7.00
C LEU A 185 19.67 4.12 6.51
N GLU A 186 20.35 3.91 5.38
CA GLU A 186 21.24 4.93 4.79
C GLU A 186 20.44 6.12 4.22
N ASP A 187 19.32 5.84 3.54
CA ASP A 187 18.40 6.87 3.04
C ASP A 187 17.85 7.74 4.19
N LEU A 188 17.52 7.11 5.33
CA LEU A 188 17.10 7.84 6.54
C LEU A 188 18.20 8.75 7.10
N LYS A 189 19.47 8.30 7.11
CA LYS A 189 20.59 9.14 7.55
C LYS A 189 20.75 10.36 6.66
N ILE A 190 20.68 10.19 5.33
CA ILE A 190 20.76 11.29 4.37
C ILE A 190 19.64 12.31 4.61
N LEU A 191 18.42 11.85 4.82
CA LEU A 191 17.27 12.72 5.10
C LEU A 191 17.48 13.54 6.40
N SER A 192 18.03 12.91 7.44
CA SER A 192 18.31 13.57 8.72
C SER A 192 19.45 14.60 8.65
N ASN A 193 20.49 14.32 7.84
CA ASN A 193 21.62 15.23 7.66
C ASN A 193 21.25 16.48 6.85
N ASN A 194 20.29 16.35 5.92
CA ASN A 194 19.78 17.48 5.13
C ASN A 194 18.86 18.42 5.92
N THR A 195 18.38 18.02 7.11
CA THR A 195 17.56 18.86 7.98
C THR A 195 18.38 19.81 8.88
N GLY A 196 19.71 19.68 8.88
CA GLY A 196 20.62 20.48 9.70
C GLY A 196 21.39 21.55 8.92
N LYS A 197 20.71 22.55 8.34
CA LYS A 197 21.29 23.85 7.88
C LYS A 197 20.20 24.81 7.35
N GLY A 198 19.22 25.18 8.18
CA GLY A 198 18.26 26.23 7.77
C GLY A 198 17.10 26.47 8.74
N LYS A 199 17.26 27.50 9.57
CA LYS A 199 16.23 28.28 10.31
C LYS A 199 15.05 27.51 10.93
N GLU A 200 15.10 27.46 12.26
CA GLU A 200 14.00 27.09 13.16
C GLU A 200 12.69 27.80 12.79
N GLY A 201 11.74 27.03 12.25
CA GLY A 201 10.32 27.33 12.22
C GLY A 201 9.58 26.15 12.84
N LYS A 202 8.89 26.37 13.97
CA LYS A 202 8.13 25.37 14.71
C LYS A 202 7.19 24.58 13.79
N GLY A 203 7.47 23.29 13.59
CA GLY A 203 6.61 22.39 12.82
C GLY A 203 7.08 20.93 12.82
N LYS A 204 6.65 20.18 13.86
CA LYS A 204 6.64 18.71 14.01
C LYS A 204 7.99 17.98 13.87
N ASN A 205 8.54 17.61 15.03
CA ASN A 205 9.62 16.63 15.18
C ASN A 205 9.27 15.32 14.44
N LEU A 206 10.13 14.95 13.49
CA LEU A 206 10.38 13.56 13.12
C LEU A 206 10.90 12.87 14.38
N ASN A 207 10.10 12.00 14.97
CA ASN A 207 10.40 11.32 16.22
C ASN A 207 11.55 10.34 15.97
N GLN A 208 12.77 10.78 16.28
CA GLN A 208 13.96 9.93 16.33
C GLN A 208 13.81 8.95 17.49
N ASN A 209 14.01 7.67 17.16
CA ASN A 209 14.07 6.50 18.04
C ASN A 209 14.23 6.76 19.54
N SER A 210 13.23 6.35 20.31
CA SER A 210 13.48 5.81 21.65
C SER A 210 13.11 4.33 21.67
N TYR A 211 14.13 3.49 21.75
CA TYR A 211 14.04 2.09 22.14
C TYR A 211 13.57 2.03 23.61
N LEU A 212 12.28 2.20 23.90
CA LEU A 212 11.76 2.10 25.26
C LEU A 212 10.32 1.56 25.33
N LYS A 213 10.24 0.40 26.00
CA LYS A 213 9.08 -0.25 26.64
C LYS A 213 7.89 -0.65 25.76
N LYS A 214 7.80 -1.97 25.57
CA LYS A 214 6.57 -2.74 25.30
C LYS A 214 5.52 -2.43 26.38
N GLU A 215 4.72 -1.41 26.15
CA GLU A 215 3.32 -1.46 26.57
C GLU A 215 2.54 -1.95 25.36
N GLN A 216 2.05 -3.18 25.49
CA GLN A 216 1.18 -3.83 24.53
C GLN A 216 -0.16 -3.09 24.58
N ILE A 217 -0.23 -1.98 23.83
CA ILE A 217 -1.49 -1.32 23.52
C ILE A 217 -2.29 -2.36 22.75
N SER A 218 -3.47 -2.70 23.28
CA SER A 218 -4.43 -3.65 22.73
C SER A 218 -4.43 -3.59 21.20
N ASN A 219 -4.07 -4.70 20.57
CA ASN A 219 -4.07 -4.89 19.12
C ASN A 219 -5.46 -4.53 18.56
N SER A 220 -5.71 -3.26 18.20
CA SER A 220 -6.70 -2.97 17.17
C SER A 220 -6.15 -3.63 15.92
N ASN A 221 -6.81 -4.66 15.42
CA ASN A 221 -6.33 -5.29 14.21
C ASN A 221 -6.38 -4.22 13.12
N ILE A 222 -5.31 -4.07 12.34
CA ILE A 222 -5.31 -3.12 11.24
C ILE A 222 -6.46 -3.37 10.26
N LEU A 223 -6.94 -4.63 10.20
CA LEU A 223 -8.16 -5.00 9.50
C LEU A 223 -9.41 -4.37 10.07
N ASP A 224 -9.54 -4.21 11.40
CA ASP A 224 -10.68 -3.52 12.01
C ASP A 224 -10.71 -2.05 11.56
N VAL A 225 -9.54 -1.40 11.57
CA VAL A 225 -9.40 0.00 11.13
C VAL A 225 -9.76 0.16 9.64
N ILE A 226 -9.39 -0.81 8.79
CA ILE A 226 -9.79 -0.82 7.39
C ILE A 226 -11.30 -1.08 7.26
N ALA A 227 -11.82 -2.06 8.01
CA ALA A 227 -13.22 -2.46 7.99
C ALA A 227 -14.13 -1.29 8.34
N ASP A 228 -13.81 -0.54 9.40
CA ASP A 228 -14.56 0.66 9.82
C ASP A 228 -14.65 1.71 8.69
N GLU A 229 -13.62 1.81 7.86
CA GLU A 229 -13.57 2.77 6.76
C GLU A 229 -14.40 2.36 5.54
N ILE A 230 -14.62 1.06 5.34
CA ILE A 230 -15.38 0.50 4.21
C ILE A 230 -16.78 0.00 4.61
N THR A 231 -17.11 0.11 5.90
CA THR A 231 -18.39 -0.33 6.45
C THR A 231 -19.50 0.70 6.23
N CYS A 232 -20.67 0.22 5.83
CA CYS A 232 -21.85 1.07 5.78
C CYS A 232 -22.44 1.25 7.19
N PRO A 233 -22.71 2.48 7.64
CA PRO A 233 -23.24 2.73 8.98
C PRO A 233 -24.67 2.20 9.20
N ILE A 234 -25.37 1.78 8.15
CA ILE A 234 -26.71 1.18 8.26
C ILE A 234 -26.62 -0.34 8.47
N SER A 235 -25.80 -1.04 7.68
CA SER A 235 -25.68 -2.50 7.78
C SER A 235 -24.65 -2.93 8.81
N SER A 236 -23.74 -2.04 9.22
CA SER A 236 -22.56 -2.38 10.02
C SER A 236 -21.68 -3.46 9.36
N GLU A 237 -21.79 -3.59 8.04
CA GLU A 237 -21.02 -4.52 7.23
C GLU A 237 -20.13 -3.77 6.21
N PRO A 238 -18.88 -4.23 5.99
CA PRO A 238 -18.07 -3.86 4.85
C PRO A 238 -18.82 -4.05 3.52
N THR A 239 -18.64 -3.14 2.57
CA THR A 239 -19.35 -3.19 1.28
C THR A 239 -18.44 -2.83 0.12
N ASP A 240 -18.63 -3.50 -1.01
CA ASP A 240 -17.91 -3.27 -2.26
C ASP A 240 -18.46 -2.05 -3.04
N GLN A 241 -19.64 -1.55 -2.69
CA GLN A 241 -20.25 -0.39 -3.35
C GLN A 241 -20.68 0.67 -2.34
N LEU A 242 -19.83 1.68 -2.16
CA LEU A 242 -20.14 2.85 -1.35
C LEU A 242 -20.62 4.02 -2.22
N CYS A 243 -21.50 4.83 -1.65
CA CYS A 243 -21.86 6.12 -2.18
C CYS A 243 -21.58 7.20 -1.13
N ILE A 244 -21.11 8.35 -1.60
CA ILE A 244 -20.87 9.54 -0.80
C ILE A 244 -21.92 10.56 -1.10
N LEU A 245 -22.53 11.04 -0.02
CA LEU A 245 -23.49 12.13 -0.04
C LEU A 245 -22.78 13.48 0.01
N LYS A 246 -23.48 14.56 -0.34
CA LYS A 246 -23.00 15.95 -0.20
C LYS A 246 -22.42 16.24 1.19
N CYS A 247 -23.07 15.73 2.23
CA CYS A 247 -22.67 15.85 3.64
C CYS A 247 -21.44 15.00 4.01
N GLN A 248 -20.75 14.40 3.03
CA GLN A 248 -19.56 13.56 3.16
C GLN A 248 -19.76 12.22 3.92
N HIS A 249 -20.99 11.88 4.29
CA HIS A 249 -21.30 10.56 4.84
C HIS A 249 -21.34 9.49 3.75
N MET A 250 -20.78 8.32 4.08
CA MET A 250 -20.76 7.13 3.23
C MET A 250 -21.93 6.20 3.55
N LEU A 251 -22.53 5.62 2.52
CA LEU A 251 -23.56 4.59 2.63
C LEU A 251 -23.33 3.49 1.59
N ALA A 252 -23.77 2.27 1.87
CA ALA A 252 -23.86 1.25 0.84
C ALA A 252 -24.89 1.67 -0.22
N LEU A 253 -24.57 1.43 -1.49
CA LEU A 253 -25.51 1.70 -2.59
C LEU A 253 -26.84 0.95 -2.42
N SER A 254 -26.79 -0.28 -1.92
CA SER A 254 -27.96 -1.09 -1.63
C SER A 254 -28.86 -0.45 -0.55
N ASN A 255 -28.26 0.13 0.49
CA ASN A 255 -28.98 0.78 1.57
C ASN A 255 -29.53 2.15 1.14
N LEU A 256 -28.79 2.91 0.34
CA LEU A 256 -29.28 4.15 -0.28
C LEU A 256 -30.56 3.91 -1.08
N LYS A 257 -30.63 2.81 -1.86
CA LYS A 257 -31.82 2.43 -2.64
C LYS A 257 -33.02 2.04 -1.77
N LYS A 258 -32.79 1.58 -0.54
CA LYS A 258 -33.85 1.17 0.41
C LYS A 258 -34.38 2.33 1.26
N LEU A 259 -33.76 3.51 1.21
CA LEU A 259 -34.22 4.66 1.99
C LEU A 259 -35.62 5.11 1.54
N LYS A 260 -36.58 5.07 2.46
CA LYS A 260 -37.96 5.56 2.21
C LYS A 260 -38.02 7.06 1.95
N GLN A 261 -37.11 7.81 2.59
CA GLN A 261 -36.96 9.25 2.44
C GLN A 261 -35.52 9.54 2.04
N LYS A 262 -35.34 10.49 1.11
CA LYS A 262 -34.02 10.95 0.65
C LYS A 262 -33.38 11.85 1.73
N ILE A 263 -33.06 11.26 2.87
CA ILE A 263 -32.49 11.92 4.04
C ILE A 263 -31.30 11.09 4.52
N CYS A 264 -30.18 11.76 4.79
CA CYS A 264 -28.99 11.11 5.33
C CYS A 264 -29.31 10.50 6.71
N PRO A 265 -29.03 9.21 6.93
CA PRO A 265 -29.27 8.55 8.23
C PRO A 265 -28.38 9.13 9.34
N ASN A 266 -27.22 9.68 9.00
CA ASN A 266 -26.23 10.18 9.96
C ASN A 266 -26.52 11.63 10.39
N CYS A 267 -26.64 12.58 9.44
CA CYS A 267 -26.82 14.00 9.75
C CYS A 267 -28.20 14.58 9.44
N ARG A 268 -29.12 13.77 8.92
CA ARG A 268 -30.49 14.18 8.54
C ARG A 268 -30.60 15.23 7.43
N GLU A 269 -29.51 15.53 6.72
CA GLU A 269 -29.55 16.37 5.53
C GLU A 269 -30.31 15.70 4.37
N LYS A 270 -30.99 16.50 3.55
CA LYS A 270 -31.69 16.03 2.35
C LYS A 270 -30.66 15.54 1.32
N ILE A 271 -30.94 14.39 0.73
CA ILE A 271 -30.14 13.78 -0.34
C ILE A 271 -30.72 14.21 -1.69
N GLU A 272 -29.87 14.74 -2.55
CA GLU A 272 -30.19 15.01 -3.95
C GLU A 272 -29.41 14.06 -4.85
N ASP A 273 -30.06 13.43 -5.82
CA ASP A 273 -29.45 12.36 -6.62
C ASP A 273 -28.23 12.85 -7.42
N ASN A 274 -28.22 14.13 -7.84
CA ASN A 274 -27.10 14.74 -8.56
C ASN A 274 -25.85 14.95 -7.67
N ASP A 275 -26.03 14.96 -6.35
CA ASP A 275 -24.95 15.19 -5.38
C ASP A 275 -24.34 13.86 -4.86
N ILE A 276 -24.80 12.72 -5.37
CA ILE A 276 -24.33 11.40 -4.96
C ILE A 276 -23.13 10.99 -5.81
N ARG A 277 -22.01 10.70 -5.15
CA ARG A 277 -20.79 10.17 -5.78
C ARG A 277 -20.65 8.69 -5.50
N TYR A 278 -20.38 7.89 -6.52
CA TYR A 278 -20.23 6.44 -6.38
C TYR A 278 -18.75 6.06 -6.23
N LEU A 279 -18.49 5.14 -5.32
CA LEU A 279 -17.19 4.54 -5.06
C LEU A 279 -17.31 3.01 -5.19
N PRO A 280 -16.92 2.44 -6.34
CA PRO A 280 -16.61 1.03 -6.36
C PRO A 280 -15.42 0.77 -5.41
N GLN A 281 -15.50 -0.28 -4.62
CA GLN A 281 -14.45 -0.82 -3.76
C GLN A 281 -14.25 -2.31 -4.02
N ASN A 282 -14.59 -2.75 -5.23
CA ASN A 282 -14.65 -4.15 -5.61
C ASN A 282 -13.29 -4.84 -5.42
N SER A 283 -12.20 -4.16 -5.77
CA SER A 283 -10.84 -4.71 -5.76
C SER A 283 -10.33 -4.84 -4.33
N ILE A 284 -10.48 -3.78 -3.53
CA ILE A 284 -10.12 -3.81 -2.10
C ILE A 284 -10.94 -4.88 -1.37
N TYR A 285 -12.26 -4.84 -1.54
CA TYR A 285 -13.18 -5.77 -0.88
C TYR A 285 -12.85 -7.22 -1.26
N LYS A 286 -12.73 -7.54 -2.55
CA LYS A 286 -12.41 -8.89 -3.03
C LYS A 286 -11.11 -9.43 -2.43
N ASN A 287 -10.04 -8.62 -2.37
CA ASN A 287 -8.74 -9.08 -1.90
C ASN A 287 -8.63 -9.20 -0.38
N LEU A 288 -9.44 -8.45 0.38
CA LEU A 288 -9.41 -8.47 1.84
C LEU A 288 -10.57 -9.26 2.47
N TYR A 289 -11.59 -9.63 1.69
CA TYR A 289 -12.81 -10.27 2.20
C TYR A 289 -12.54 -11.51 3.05
N THR A 290 -11.67 -12.41 2.58
CA THR A 290 -11.32 -13.63 3.32
C THR A 290 -10.59 -13.32 4.63
N LYS A 291 -9.83 -12.22 4.68
CA LYS A 291 -9.14 -11.77 5.89
C LYS A 291 -10.13 -11.18 6.91
N PHE A 292 -11.20 -10.51 6.45
CA PHE A 292 -12.29 -10.07 7.32
C PHE A 292 -13.08 -11.25 7.91
N LEU A 293 -13.33 -12.30 7.12
CA LEU A 293 -14.05 -13.50 7.57
C LEU A 293 -13.31 -14.28 8.66
N ASN A 294 -11.98 -14.37 8.55
CA ASN A 294 -11.15 -15.15 9.48
C ASN A 294 -11.01 -14.52 10.88
N LEU A 295 -11.54 -13.31 11.10
CA LEU A 295 -11.37 -12.55 12.34
C LEU A 295 -12.57 -12.57 13.28
N ASP A 296 -13.61 -13.36 13.00
CA ASP A 296 -14.89 -13.30 13.74
C ASP A 296 -15.49 -11.88 13.82
N ILE A 297 -15.10 -10.96 12.91
CA ILE A 297 -15.72 -9.63 12.76
C ILE A 297 -17.22 -9.74 12.45
N PHE A 298 -17.67 -10.92 11.99
CA PHE A 298 -19.04 -11.20 11.58
C PHE A 298 -19.91 -11.92 12.64
N TYR A 299 -19.43 -12.19 13.85
CA TYR A 299 -20.19 -12.96 14.86
C TYR A 299 -20.86 -12.16 16.00
N LEU A 300 -20.79 -10.82 16.02
CA LEU A 300 -21.34 -10.03 17.14
C LEU A 300 -22.63 -9.24 16.87
N GLN A 301 -23.48 -9.64 15.90
CA GLN A 301 -24.85 -9.08 15.78
C GLN A 301 -25.97 -10.10 15.54
N LEU A 302 -25.80 -11.35 16.00
CA LEU A 302 -26.91 -12.29 16.16
C LEU A 302 -26.86 -12.93 17.55
N ASN A 303 -27.14 -12.13 18.58
CA ASN A 303 -27.75 -12.54 19.85
C ASN A 303 -28.47 -11.36 20.48
#